data_AF-A0A180G302-F1
#
_entry.id   AF-A0A180G302-F1
#
_cell.length_a   1.000
_cell.length_b   1.000
_cell.length_c   1.000
_cell.angle_alpha   90.00
_cell.angle_beta   90.00
_cell.angle_gamma   90.00
#
_symmetry.space_group_name_H-M   'P 1'
#
loop_
_entity.id
_entity.type
_entity.pdbx_description
1 polymer ?
#
loop_
_entity_poly.entity_id
_entity_poly.type
_entity_poly.pdbx_seq_one_letter_code
_entity_poly.pdbx_strand_id
1 'polypeptide(L)'
;MDLLTMVKKLNKGIYKRHSELMADFELIVSNCVQFNGAESQLGLEAKALKKVWDLEWEKAAKMSYTDKQSLLGLFNKLNQAPSVELFNEPVDPVKYQIPTCYAVIGGQQSAQDLGTIKANLVADQYNSIGEFEADVRLMLKNCFTFNAPTTPVEVIGRDLEKAFDIAMVKVCKDAGLPPTAGSSSTPGDKRKGVEPSASSKKSRVG
;
A
#
# COMPACT_ATOMS: atom_id res chain seq x y z
N MET A 1 7.76 33.23 11.16
CA MET A 1 7.40 31.88 11.64
C MET A 1 8.34 31.52 12.77
N ASP A 2 7.86 30.81 13.79
CA ASP A 2 8.64 30.38 14.95
C ASP A 2 8.04 29.09 15.55
N LEU A 3 8.80 28.39 16.39
CA LEU A 3 8.40 27.10 16.95
C LEU A 3 7.13 27.19 17.82
N LEU A 4 6.93 28.28 18.57
CA LEU A 4 5.74 28.45 19.39
C LEU A 4 4.49 28.62 18.51
N THR A 5 4.61 29.35 17.40
CA THR A 5 3.55 29.47 16.40
C THR A 5 3.23 28.13 15.75
N MET A 6 4.25 27.33 15.40
CA MET A 6 4.04 25.96 14.88
C MET A 6 3.30 25.07 15.87
N VAL A 7 3.71 25.06 17.15
CA VAL A 7 3.04 24.27 18.20
C VAL A 7 1.58 24.69 18.35
N LYS A 8 1.27 25.99 18.32
CA LYS A 8 -0.11 26.48 18.34
C LYS A 8 -0.92 26.01 17.14
N LYS A 9 -0.34 26.02 15.93
CA LYS A 9 -0.98 25.52 14.71
C LYS A 9 -1.24 24.00 14.80
N LEU A 10 -0.26 23.24 15.29
CA LEU A 10 -0.34 21.80 15.46
C LEU A 10 -1.46 21.42 16.44
N ASN A 11 -1.48 22.02 17.64
CA ASN A 11 -2.49 21.73 18.66
C ASN A 11 -3.91 22.10 18.23
N LYS A 12 -4.06 23.06 17.32
CA LYS A 12 -5.36 23.45 16.74
C LYS A 12 -5.75 22.62 15.52
N GLY A 13 -4.96 21.62 15.12
CA GLY A 13 -5.22 20.80 13.94
C GLY A 13 -5.23 21.59 12.63
N ILE A 14 -4.44 22.68 12.57
CA ILE A 14 -4.37 23.55 11.40
C ILE A 14 -3.66 22.85 10.25
N TYR A 15 -2.59 22.09 10.55
CA TYR A 15 -1.91 21.28 9.56
C TYR A 15 -2.80 20.11 9.15
N LYS A 16 -3.20 20.09 7.88
CA LYS A 16 -3.96 19.00 7.27
C LYS A 16 -3.03 17.95 6.68
N ARG A 17 -1.80 18.36 6.33
CA ARG A 17 -0.76 17.48 5.81
C ARG A 17 0.55 17.72 6.54
N HIS A 18 1.32 16.66 6.75
CA HIS A 18 2.66 16.75 7.35
C HIS A 18 3.59 17.69 6.55
N SER A 19 3.38 17.82 5.23
CA SER A 19 4.12 18.74 4.36
C SER A 19 3.94 20.21 4.74
N GLU A 20 2.78 20.60 5.30
CA GLU A 20 2.52 21.97 5.74
C GLU A 20 3.27 22.29 7.04
N LEU A 21 3.38 21.32 7.95
CA LEU A 21 4.20 21.42 9.16
C LEU A 21 5.67 21.56 8.79
N MET A 22 6.14 20.73 7.86
CA MET A 22 7.50 20.79 7.34
C MET A 22 7.81 22.14 6.69
N ALA A 23 6.90 22.67 5.86
CA ALA A 23 7.08 23.97 5.20
C ALA A 23 7.23 25.13 6.20
N ASP A 24 6.48 25.13 7.29
CA ASP A 24 6.63 26.15 8.34
C ASP A 24 7.98 26.03 9.06
N PHE A 25 8.47 24.81 9.30
CA PHE A 25 9.79 24.60 9.90
C PHE A 25 10.91 25.10 8.97
N GLU A 26 10.85 24.74 7.69
CA GLU A 26 11.78 25.22 6.66
C GLU A 26 11.81 26.75 6.61
N LEU A 27 10.64 27.38 6.76
CA LEU A 27 10.52 28.84 6.80
C LEU A 27 11.22 29.47 8.01
N ILE A 28 11.27 28.80 9.18
CA ILE A 28 12.04 29.28 10.35
C ILE A 28 13.53 29.31 9.99
N VAL A 29 14.04 28.21 9.45
CA VAL A 29 15.46 28.06 9.10
C VAL A 29 15.84 29.02 7.99
N SER A 30 15.04 29.08 6.91
CA SER A 30 15.34 29.93 5.76
C SER A 30 15.34 31.40 6.12
N ASN A 31 14.37 31.86 6.92
CA ASN A 31 14.33 33.26 7.37
C ASN A 31 15.53 33.61 8.23
N CYS A 32 15.93 32.72 9.15
CA CYS A 32 17.11 32.95 9.99
C CYS A 32 18.37 33.09 9.14
N VAL A 33 18.58 32.18 8.17
CA VAL A 33 19.73 32.20 7.28
C VAL A 33 19.72 33.42 6.35
N GLN A 34 18.57 33.79 5.78
CA GLN A 34 18.47 34.93 4.86
C GLN A 34 18.71 36.27 5.56
N PHE A 35 18.18 36.46 6.77
CA PHE A 35 18.31 37.73 7.49
C PHE A 35 19.68 37.90 8.15
N ASN A 36 20.23 36.82 8.74
CA ASN A 36 21.47 36.90 9.52
C ASN A 36 22.72 36.49 8.70
N GLY A 37 22.55 35.82 7.57
CA GLY A 37 23.63 35.25 6.77
C GLY A 37 23.98 33.81 7.18
N ALA A 38 24.30 32.98 6.19
CA ALA A 38 24.49 31.53 6.37
C ALA A 38 25.69 31.14 7.24
N GLU A 39 26.70 32.01 7.32
CA GLU A 39 27.93 31.81 8.09
C GLU A 39 27.93 32.60 9.41
N SER A 40 26.85 33.33 9.72
CA SER A 40 26.68 33.92 11.04
C SER A 40 26.45 32.84 12.08
N GLN A 41 26.72 33.15 13.35
CA GLN A 41 26.43 32.26 14.47
C GLN A 41 24.98 31.73 14.43
N LEU A 42 24.02 32.63 14.18
CA LEU A 42 22.60 32.29 14.06
C LEU A 42 22.30 31.42 12.83
N GLY A 43 22.98 31.68 11.71
CA GLY A 43 22.87 30.85 10.50
C GLY A 43 23.39 29.42 10.71
N LEU A 44 24.50 29.26 11.42
CA LEU A 44 25.06 27.97 11.79
C LEU A 44 24.15 27.22 12.78
N GLU A 45 23.61 27.91 13.79
CA GLU A 45 22.65 27.33 14.73
C GLU A 45 21.35 26.90 14.04
N ALA A 46 20.83 27.68 13.08
CA ALA A 46 19.66 27.30 12.29
C ALA A 46 19.91 26.05 11.43
N LYS A 47 21.09 25.94 10.81
CA LYS A 47 21.50 24.72 10.08
C LYS A 47 21.64 23.51 11.02
N ALA A 48 22.17 23.70 12.22
CA ALA A 48 22.25 22.64 13.23
C ALA A 48 20.85 22.17 13.67
N LEU A 49 19.94 23.11 13.92
CA LEU A 49 18.55 22.81 14.24
C LEU A 49 17.85 22.05 13.11
N LYS A 50 18.09 22.45 11.84
CA LYS A 50 17.60 21.72 10.67
C LYS A 50 18.06 20.27 10.65
N LYS A 51 19.34 20.03 10.94
CA LYS A 51 19.89 18.67 11.01
C LYS A 51 19.20 17.82 12.08
N VAL A 52 18.95 18.38 13.27
CA VAL A 52 18.22 17.68 14.34
C VAL A 52 16.78 17.39 13.91
N TRP A 53 16.11 18.38 13.32
CA TRP A 53 14.76 18.19 12.81
C TRP A 53 14.68 17.08 11.77
N ASP A 54 15.58 17.04 10.79
CA ASP A 54 15.56 16.00 9.75
C ASP A 54 15.73 14.60 10.34
N LEU A 55 16.64 14.45 11.32
CA LEU A 55 16.84 13.16 12.00
C LEU A 55 15.62 12.71 12.80
N GLU A 56 14.96 13.63 13.50
CA GLU A 56 13.74 13.31 14.27
C GLU A 56 12.51 13.15 13.37
N TRP A 57 12.45 13.89 12.26
CA TRP A 57 11.38 13.80 11.28
C TRP A 57 11.38 12.45 10.59
N GLU A 58 12.55 11.92 10.20
CA GLU A 58 12.65 10.58 9.62
C GLU A 58 12.15 9.50 10.58
N LYS A 59 12.41 9.62 11.88
CA LYS A 59 11.87 8.69 12.90
C LYS A 59 10.36 8.84 13.05
N ALA A 60 9.86 10.08 13.07
CA ALA A 60 8.43 10.36 13.23
C ALA A 60 7.62 10.04 11.97
N ALA A 61 8.23 10.05 10.80
CA ALA A 61 7.62 9.70 9.52
C ALA A 61 7.46 8.18 9.32
N LYS A 62 8.12 7.36 10.15
CA LYS A 62 7.93 5.91 10.16
C LYS A 62 6.53 5.54 10.64
N MET A 63 6.07 4.38 10.18
CA MET A 63 4.81 3.79 10.61
C MET A 63 4.81 3.62 12.14
N SER A 64 3.67 3.93 12.77
CA SER A 64 3.54 3.82 14.22
C SER A 64 3.70 2.37 14.70
N TYR A 65 4.17 2.19 15.94
CA TYR A 65 4.28 0.87 16.56
C TYR A 65 2.93 0.13 16.57
N THR A 66 1.83 0.83 16.87
CA THR A 66 0.48 0.28 16.91
C THR A 66 0.00 -0.18 15.53
N ASP A 67 0.32 0.56 14.47
CA ASP A 67 0.01 0.16 13.10
C ASP A 67 0.81 -1.07 12.70
N LYS A 68 2.12 -1.08 13.00
CA LYS A 68 2.99 -2.25 12.77
C LYS A 68 2.45 -3.50 13.46
N GLN A 69 2.04 -3.40 14.73
CA GLN A 69 1.45 -4.54 15.45
C GLN A 69 0.12 -4.99 14.84
N SER A 70 -0.70 -4.05 14.36
CA SER A 70 -1.94 -4.36 13.67
C SER A 70 -1.70 -5.12 12.36
N LEU A 71 -0.69 -4.71 11.59
CA LEU A 71 -0.27 -5.41 10.37
C LEU A 71 0.34 -6.79 10.66
N LEU A 72 1.15 -6.93 11.71
CA LEU A 72 1.65 -8.25 12.14
C LEU A 72 0.50 -9.18 12.56
N GLY A 73 -0.50 -8.64 13.25
CA GLY A 73 -1.73 -9.36 13.60
C GLY A 73 -2.53 -9.79 12.37
N LEU A 74 -2.62 -8.93 11.35
CA LEU A 74 -3.21 -9.27 10.04
C LEU A 74 -2.42 -10.40 9.37
N PHE A 75 -1.09 -10.31 9.33
CA PHE A 75 -0.23 -11.32 8.73
C PHE A 75 -0.41 -12.70 9.37
N ASN A 76 -0.52 -12.74 10.69
CA ASN A 76 -0.78 -13.99 11.43
C ASN A 76 -2.11 -14.63 11.04
N LYS A 77 -3.13 -13.84 10.66
CA LYS A 77 -4.41 -14.36 10.15
C LYS A 77 -4.30 -14.85 8.72
N LEU A 78 -3.58 -14.13 7.85
CA LEU A 78 -3.34 -14.58 6.47
C LEU A 78 -2.62 -15.93 6.45
N ASN A 79 -1.62 -16.11 7.32
CA ASN A 79 -0.87 -17.34 7.44
C ASN A 79 -1.69 -18.55 7.95
N GLN A 80 -2.95 -18.34 8.36
CA GLN A 80 -3.89 -19.41 8.71
C GLN A 80 -4.80 -19.79 7.53
N ALA A 81 -4.76 -19.05 6.42
CA ALA A 81 -5.54 -19.37 5.24
C ALA A 81 -5.03 -20.68 4.58
N PRO A 82 -5.93 -21.52 4.06
CA PRO A 82 -5.53 -22.73 3.34
C PRO A 82 -4.60 -22.42 2.17
N SER A 83 -3.55 -23.22 2.02
CA SER A 83 -2.62 -23.15 0.89
C SER A 83 -1.85 -21.83 0.74
N VAL A 84 -1.80 -21.00 1.79
CA VAL A 84 -1.03 -19.75 1.82
C VAL A 84 0.47 -19.99 1.72
N GLU A 85 0.95 -21.19 2.05
CA GLU A 85 2.36 -21.56 1.91
C GLU A 85 2.91 -21.42 0.49
N LEU A 86 2.04 -21.44 -0.53
CA LEU A 86 2.42 -21.18 -1.92
C LEU A 86 2.92 -19.74 -2.15
N PHE A 87 2.62 -18.82 -1.24
CA PHE A 87 2.98 -17.41 -1.33
C PHE A 87 4.05 -17.01 -0.32
N ASN A 88 4.60 -17.94 0.48
CA ASN A 88 5.54 -17.59 1.57
C ASN A 88 7.00 -17.41 1.13
N GLU A 89 7.35 -17.86 -0.06
CA GLU A 89 8.73 -17.83 -0.55
C GLU A 89 8.76 -17.38 -2.02
N PRO A 90 9.86 -16.76 -2.48
CA PRO A 90 10.05 -16.45 -3.89
C PRO A 90 9.91 -17.68 -4.77
N VAL A 91 9.28 -17.49 -5.94
CA VAL A 91 9.20 -18.54 -6.96
C VAL A 91 10.60 -18.85 -7.49
N ASP A 92 11.05 -20.09 -7.37
CA ASP A 92 12.30 -20.56 -7.97
C ASP A 92 12.08 -20.98 -9.44
N PRO A 93 12.53 -20.17 -10.42
CA PRO A 93 12.24 -20.43 -11.84
C PRO A 93 12.92 -21.69 -12.37
N VAL A 94 14.04 -22.09 -11.77
CA VAL A 94 14.82 -23.26 -12.19
C VAL A 94 14.15 -24.52 -11.65
N LYS A 95 13.85 -24.54 -10.35
CA LYS A 95 13.19 -25.67 -9.69
C LYS A 95 11.84 -26.01 -10.34
N TYR A 96 11.05 -24.99 -10.68
CA TYR A 96 9.73 -25.16 -11.28
C TYR A 96 9.74 -25.15 -12.81
N GLN A 97 10.92 -25.05 -13.44
CA GLN A 97 11.09 -25.06 -14.90
C GLN A 97 10.26 -23.98 -15.62
N ILE A 98 10.20 -22.78 -15.04
CA ILE A 98 9.47 -21.61 -15.54
C ILE A 98 10.42 -20.41 -15.73
N PRO A 99 11.46 -20.53 -16.56
CA PRO A 99 12.54 -19.53 -16.66
C PRO A 99 12.08 -18.12 -17.11
N THR A 100 10.88 -18.01 -17.67
CA THR A 100 10.29 -16.74 -18.14
C THR A 100 9.41 -16.04 -17.10
N CYS A 101 9.20 -16.61 -15.91
CA CYS A 101 8.24 -16.07 -14.94
C CYS A 101 8.49 -14.62 -14.56
N TYR A 102 9.75 -14.23 -14.34
CA TYR A 102 10.11 -12.85 -14.02
C TYR A 102 9.83 -11.88 -15.16
N ALA A 103 10.03 -12.29 -16.42
CA ALA A 103 9.72 -11.44 -17.56
C ALA A 103 8.22 -11.14 -17.66
N VAL A 104 7.36 -12.11 -17.31
CA VAL A 104 5.91 -11.96 -17.33
C VAL A 104 5.41 -10.96 -16.29
N ILE A 105 6.02 -10.95 -15.10
CA ILE A 105 5.59 -10.09 -13.98
C ILE A 105 6.31 -8.74 -13.90
N GLY A 106 7.08 -8.36 -14.92
CA GLY A 106 7.75 -7.05 -15.00
C GLY A 106 9.18 -6.99 -14.47
N GLY A 107 9.79 -8.14 -14.20
CA GLY A 107 11.17 -8.29 -13.74
C GLY A 107 11.29 -8.89 -12.34
N GLN A 108 12.50 -9.29 -11.96
CA GLN A 108 12.76 -9.89 -10.65
C GLN A 108 12.48 -8.92 -9.50
N GLN A 109 12.73 -7.63 -9.68
CA GLN A 109 12.44 -6.59 -8.69
C GLN A 109 10.94 -6.40 -8.40
N SER A 110 10.07 -6.88 -9.29
CA SER A 110 8.63 -6.85 -9.09
C SER A 110 8.12 -8.11 -8.41
N ALA A 111 8.95 -9.15 -8.26
CA ALA A 111 8.57 -10.35 -7.53
C ALA A 111 8.40 -10.02 -6.05
N GLN A 112 7.28 -10.47 -5.49
CA GLN A 112 6.97 -10.34 -4.08
C GLN A 112 6.36 -11.64 -3.57
N ASP A 113 6.59 -11.91 -2.29
CA ASP A 113 6.06 -13.04 -1.55
C ASP A 113 5.83 -12.60 -0.08
N LEU A 114 4.96 -13.32 0.63
CA LEU A 114 4.56 -13.03 2.00
C LEU A 114 5.74 -13.12 2.98
N GLY A 115 6.74 -13.97 2.73
CA GLY A 115 7.94 -14.08 3.57
C GLY A 115 8.77 -12.80 3.50
N THR A 116 9.06 -12.33 2.29
CA THR A 116 9.76 -11.07 2.02
C THR A 116 8.99 -9.88 2.59
N ILE A 117 7.68 -9.78 2.34
CA ILE A 117 6.84 -8.68 2.85
C ILE A 117 6.84 -8.67 4.38
N LYS A 118 6.75 -9.85 5.03
CA LYS A 118 6.82 -9.94 6.49
C LYS A 118 8.19 -9.53 7.03
N ALA A 119 9.27 -9.95 6.38
CA ALA A 119 10.63 -9.56 6.77
C ALA A 119 10.82 -8.04 6.69
N ASN A 120 10.34 -7.42 5.61
CA ASN A 120 10.36 -5.97 5.42
C ASN A 120 9.56 -5.23 6.50
N LEU A 121 8.37 -5.75 6.85
CA LEU A 121 7.56 -5.19 7.94
C LEU A 121 8.28 -5.27 9.29
N VAL A 122 8.90 -6.40 9.62
CA VAL A 122 9.65 -6.59 10.87
C VAL A 122 10.87 -5.65 10.91
N ALA A 123 11.55 -5.46 9.79
CA ALA A 123 12.74 -4.63 9.64
C ALA A 123 12.46 -3.12 9.43
N ASP A 124 11.23 -2.65 9.68
CA ASP A 124 10.83 -1.23 9.58
C ASP A 124 11.09 -0.60 8.20
N GLN A 125 10.98 -1.42 7.15
CA GLN A 125 11.17 -1.00 5.76
C GLN A 125 9.93 -0.29 5.17
N TYR A 126 8.78 -0.38 5.84
CA TYR A 126 7.56 0.35 5.46
C TYR A 126 7.39 1.61 6.33
N ASN A 127 7.27 2.76 5.69
CA ASN A 127 6.97 4.04 6.34
C ASN A 127 5.47 4.21 6.60
N SER A 128 4.61 3.45 5.91
CA SER A 128 3.15 3.55 6.09
C SER A 128 2.44 2.22 5.83
N ILE A 129 1.21 2.10 6.35
CA ILE A 129 0.28 1.00 6.02
C ILE A 129 0.07 0.87 4.51
N GLY A 130 0.07 1.99 3.78
CA GLY A 130 -0.15 1.99 2.33
C GLY A 130 0.99 1.38 1.54
N GLU A 131 2.25 1.57 1.96
CA GLU A 131 3.41 0.92 1.33
C GLU A 131 3.38 -0.60 1.53
N PHE A 132 3.05 -1.05 2.75
CA PHE A 132 2.81 -2.45 3.04
C PHE A 132 1.68 -3.04 2.18
N GLU A 133 0.54 -2.35 2.09
CA GLU A 133 -0.58 -2.80 1.27
C GLU A 133 -0.18 -2.90 -0.21
N ALA A 134 0.56 -1.92 -0.73
CA ALA A 134 1.00 -1.91 -2.12
C ALA A 134 1.81 -3.16 -2.49
N ASP A 135 2.69 -3.64 -1.61
CA ASP A 135 3.47 -4.86 -1.86
C ASP A 135 2.60 -6.13 -1.84
N VAL A 136 1.65 -6.24 -0.92
CA VAL A 136 0.69 -7.37 -0.92
C VAL A 136 -0.15 -7.35 -2.21
N ARG A 137 -0.61 -6.18 -2.64
CA ARG A 137 -1.35 -6.00 -3.90
C ARG A 137 -0.50 -6.36 -5.11
N LEU A 138 0.78 -6.00 -5.11
CA LEU A 138 1.71 -6.35 -6.18
C LEU A 138 1.90 -7.87 -6.26
N MET A 139 2.10 -8.55 -5.13
CA MET A 139 2.18 -10.00 -5.06
C MET A 139 0.93 -10.67 -5.67
N LEU A 140 -0.26 -10.23 -5.27
CA LEU A 140 -1.53 -10.76 -5.79
C LEU A 140 -1.70 -10.46 -7.30
N LYS A 141 -1.38 -9.24 -7.73
CA LYS A 141 -1.39 -8.87 -9.15
C LYS A 141 -0.46 -9.76 -9.98
N ASN A 142 0.73 -10.07 -9.48
CA ASN A 142 1.67 -10.96 -10.14
C ASN A 142 1.11 -12.38 -10.25
N CYS A 143 0.47 -12.87 -9.18
CA CYS A 143 -0.23 -14.16 -9.20
C CYS A 143 -1.26 -14.20 -10.33
N PHE A 144 -2.11 -13.18 -10.45
CA PHE A 144 -3.17 -13.13 -11.48
C PHE A 144 -2.65 -12.85 -12.89
N THR A 145 -1.45 -12.25 -13.00
CA THR A 145 -0.79 -12.00 -14.29
C THR A 145 -0.18 -13.28 -14.84
N PHE A 146 0.46 -14.07 -13.98
CA PHE A 146 1.15 -15.29 -14.38
C PHE A 146 0.21 -16.50 -14.50
N ASN A 147 -0.73 -16.64 -13.58
CA ASN A 147 -1.61 -17.79 -13.52
C ASN A 147 -2.92 -17.51 -14.26
N ALA A 148 -3.27 -18.38 -15.21
CA ALA A 148 -4.53 -18.27 -15.93
C ALA A 148 -5.73 -18.36 -14.97
N PRO A 149 -6.86 -17.70 -15.29
CA PRO A 149 -8.08 -17.79 -14.49
C PRO A 149 -8.47 -19.24 -14.23
N THR A 150 -9.02 -19.53 -13.04
CA THR A 150 -9.51 -20.86 -12.61
C THR A 150 -8.43 -21.92 -12.35
N THR A 151 -7.15 -21.61 -12.55
CA THR A 151 -6.06 -22.47 -12.05
C THR A 151 -6.08 -22.50 -10.52
N PRO A 152 -5.63 -23.60 -9.88
CA PRO A 152 -5.65 -23.69 -8.41
C PRO A 152 -4.93 -22.52 -7.72
N VAL A 153 -3.78 -22.09 -8.24
CA VAL A 153 -3.00 -20.97 -7.67
C VAL A 153 -3.74 -19.64 -7.81
N GLU A 154 -4.42 -19.39 -8.94
CA GLU A 154 -5.22 -18.18 -9.13
C GLU A 154 -6.40 -18.13 -8.15
N VAL A 155 -7.11 -19.26 -7.98
CA VAL A 155 -8.24 -19.36 -7.03
C VAL A 155 -7.79 -19.11 -5.60
N ILE A 156 -6.67 -19.71 -5.17
CA ILE A 156 -6.10 -19.48 -3.83
C ILE A 156 -5.69 -18.01 -3.67
N GLY A 157 -5.10 -17.40 -4.70
CA GLY A 157 -4.77 -15.97 -4.70
C GLY A 157 -6.00 -15.08 -4.52
N ARG A 158 -7.14 -15.42 -5.14
CA ARG A 158 -8.41 -14.69 -4.95
C ARG A 158 -8.99 -14.84 -3.56
N ASP A 159 -8.87 -16.02 -2.95
CA ASP A 159 -9.34 -16.23 -1.59
C ASP A 159 -8.43 -15.50 -0.57
N LEU A 160 -7.12 -15.47 -0.82
CA LEU A 160 -6.18 -14.67 -0.06
C LEU A 160 -6.46 -13.16 -0.18
N GLU A 161 -6.76 -12.67 -1.39
CA GLU A 161 -7.15 -11.27 -1.65
C GLU A 161 -8.39 -10.87 -0.83
N LYS A 162 -9.45 -11.69 -0.82
CA LYS A 162 -10.65 -11.44 0.00
C LYS A 162 -10.33 -11.40 1.49
N ALA A 163 -9.53 -12.36 1.98
CA ALA A 163 -9.13 -12.41 3.38
C ALA A 163 -8.32 -11.17 3.78
N PHE A 164 -7.43 -10.73 2.89
CA PHE A 164 -6.65 -9.51 3.05
C PHE A 164 -7.54 -8.26 3.12
N ASP A 165 -8.47 -8.10 2.18
CA ASP A 165 -9.40 -6.97 2.15
C ASP A 165 -10.21 -6.84 3.44
N ILE A 166 -10.78 -7.96 3.90
CA ILE A 166 -11.55 -8.00 5.15
C ILE A 166 -10.68 -7.59 6.34
N ALA A 167 -9.44 -8.08 6.40
CA ALA A 167 -8.53 -7.76 7.50
C ALA A 167 -8.07 -6.29 7.46
N MET A 168 -7.83 -5.74 6.27
CA MET A 168 -7.42 -4.35 6.07
C MET A 168 -8.48 -3.35 6.51
N VAL A 169 -9.77 -3.66 6.37
CA VAL A 169 -10.86 -2.79 6.89
C VAL A 169 -10.67 -2.50 8.38
N LYS A 170 -10.30 -3.51 9.18
CA LYS A 170 -10.03 -3.33 10.61
C LYS A 170 -8.77 -2.49 10.85
N VAL A 171 -7.68 -2.79 10.13
CA VAL A 171 -6.42 -2.04 10.25
C VAL A 171 -6.63 -0.55 9.95
N CYS A 172 -7.29 -0.23 8.83
CA CYS A 172 -7.56 1.15 8.45
C CYS A 172 -8.45 1.86 9.46
N LYS A 173 -9.48 1.19 9.97
CA LYS A 173 -10.36 1.75 11.02
C LYS A 173 -9.56 2.10 12.28
N ASP A 174 -8.72 1.19 12.75
CA ASP A 174 -7.92 1.39 13.97
C ASP A 174 -6.87 2.50 13.77
N ALA A 175 -6.33 2.65 12.56
CA ALA A 175 -5.38 3.70 12.18
C ALA A 175 -6.04 5.05 11.81
N GLY A 176 -7.39 5.15 11.83
CA GLY A 176 -8.11 6.35 11.40
C GLY A 176 -7.95 6.68 9.90
N LEU A 177 -7.60 5.68 9.09
CA LEU A 177 -7.45 5.80 7.64
C LEU A 177 -8.79 5.53 6.93
N PRO A 178 -9.01 6.09 5.73
CA PRO A 178 -10.17 5.73 4.92
C PRO A 178 -10.16 4.22 4.60
N PRO A 179 -11.32 3.59 4.39
CA PRO A 179 -11.39 2.21 3.95
C PRO A 179 -10.61 2.03 2.64
N THR A 180 -9.89 0.92 2.51
CA THR A 180 -9.14 0.63 1.28
C THR A 180 -10.10 0.54 0.09
N ALA A 181 -9.66 1.05 -1.06
CA ALA A 181 -10.40 0.96 -2.32
C ALA A 181 -10.27 -0.46 -2.92
N GLY A 182 -10.77 -1.47 -2.18
CA GLY A 182 -10.69 -2.89 -2.53
C GLY A 182 -12.06 -3.54 -2.69
N SER A 183 -13.14 -2.78 -2.94
CA SER A 183 -14.45 -3.36 -3.27
C SER A 183 -15.36 -2.40 -4.04
N SER A 184 -15.26 -2.42 -5.36
CA SER A 184 -16.39 -2.15 -6.23
C SER A 184 -16.47 -3.23 -7.31
N SER A 185 -16.68 -4.47 -6.88
CA SER A 185 -17.28 -5.51 -7.71
C SER A 185 -18.63 -5.88 -7.10
N THR A 186 -19.64 -5.07 -7.43
CA THR A 186 -21.05 -5.43 -7.22
C THR A 186 -21.36 -6.76 -7.92
N PRO A 187 -22.10 -7.70 -7.29
CA PRO A 187 -22.68 -8.82 -8.02
C PRO A 187 -23.82 -8.27 -8.87
N GLY A 188 -23.59 -8.16 -10.18
CA GLY A 188 -24.61 -7.80 -11.15
C GLY A 188 -25.63 -8.93 -11.29
N ASP A 189 -26.73 -8.81 -10.54
CA ASP A 189 -28.00 -9.44 -10.88
C ASP A 189 -28.46 -8.94 -12.26
N LYS A 190 -28.43 -9.83 -13.26
CA LYS A 190 -29.35 -9.79 -14.39
C LYS A 190 -29.73 -11.21 -14.80
N ARG A 191 -30.75 -11.75 -14.14
CA ARG A 191 -31.72 -12.58 -14.86
C ARG A 191 -32.56 -11.66 -15.75
N LYS A 192 -32.47 -11.80 -17.07
CA LYS A 192 -33.65 -11.68 -17.94
C LYS A 192 -33.51 -12.68 -19.08
N GLY A 193 -34.44 -13.63 -19.07
CA GLY A 193 -34.57 -14.67 -20.08
C GLY A 193 -34.83 -14.08 -21.46
N VAL A 194 -34.38 -14.83 -22.46
CA VAL A 194 -34.75 -14.65 -23.85
C VAL A 194 -35.70 -15.81 -24.17
N GLU A 195 -36.99 -15.52 -24.27
CA GLU A 195 -37.92 -16.36 -25.01
C GLU A 195 -37.90 -15.95 -26.50
N PRO A 196 -38.13 -16.89 -27.43
CA PRO A 196 -37.90 -16.69 -28.85
C PRO A 196 -39.08 -15.98 -29.52
N SER A 197 -38.79 -14.94 -30.31
CA SER A 197 -39.78 -14.31 -31.18
C SER A 197 -39.94 -15.12 -32.47
N ALA A 198 -41.13 -15.70 -32.66
CA ALA A 198 -41.61 -16.19 -33.94
C ALA A 198 -41.76 -15.04 -34.95
N SER A 199 -41.34 -15.24 -36.20
CA SER A 199 -41.81 -14.44 -37.32
C SER A 199 -41.85 -15.28 -38.60
N SER A 200 -43.07 -15.55 -39.06
CA SER A 200 -43.37 -16.12 -40.37
C SER A 200 -42.82 -15.24 -41.48
N LYS A 201 -42.10 -15.84 -42.43
CA LYS A 201 -42.06 -15.34 -43.81
C LYS A 201 -42.68 -16.39 -44.73
N LYS A 202 -43.83 -16.01 -45.29
CA LYS A 202 -44.41 -16.60 -46.49
C LYS A 202 -43.40 -16.50 -47.63
N SER A 203 -43.11 -17.60 -48.30
CA SER A 203 -42.65 -17.61 -49.68
C SER A 203 -43.67 -18.35 -50.53
N ARG A 204 -44.17 -17.65 -51.54
CA ARG A 204 -44.98 -18.15 -52.66
C ARG A 204 -44.25 -17.66 -53.89
N VAL A 205 -43.73 -18.56 -54.73
CA VAL A 205 -43.75 -18.52 -56.20
C VAL A 205 -43.36 -19.92 -56.68
N GLY A 206 -44.23 -20.57 -57.45
CA GLY A 206 -43.85 -21.11 -58.76
C GLY A 206 -44.17 -22.59 -58.86
#